data_AF-A0A948I1U0-F1
#
_entry.id   AF-A0A948I1U0-F1
#
_cell.length_a   1.000
_cell.length_b   1.000
_cell.length_c   1.000
_cell.angle_alpha   90.00
_cell.angle_beta   90.00
_cell.angle_gamma   90.00
#
_symmetry.space_group_name_H-M   'P 1'
#
loop_
_entity.id
_entity.type
_entity.pdbx_description
1 polymer ?
#
loop_
_entity_poly.entity_id
_entity_poly.type
_entity_poly.pdbx_seq_one_letter_code
_entity_poly.pdbx_strand_id
1 'polypeptide(L)'
;DLAVEKNLPFQIHAAQSVTEFLEMQRRHGMTPIQWMESIGALGEHSIIGHGIFLDHHPWLHWTTRKDLGLLADSGSTVAHCPTVFARRGITLRTFGGYLRAGVNMGIGTDTYPHNFLEEMRCVAMYARVIGESVDDLNTSDVFNAATMGGAKALRQPDIGGIAPGFKADIVLLDAKHPAMMPLREPVRSLVYVAGDRAVNDVFVDGNQVVKDGKCLTIDLQAASEALQEAQQRSLKKVSKLDWNGRSADELAPMAYRTVDRLN
;
A
#
# COMPACT_ATOMS: atom_id res chain seq x y z
N ASP A 1 7.21 23.72 2.84
CA ASP A 1 8.36 24.49 3.37
C ASP A 1 9.34 23.67 4.18
N LEU A 2 9.04 23.26 5.42
CA LEU A 2 10.01 22.53 6.26
C LEU A 2 10.54 21.24 5.62
N ALA A 3 9.67 20.48 4.93
CA ALA A 3 10.06 19.29 4.19
C ALA A 3 11.10 19.59 3.09
N VAL A 4 10.95 20.73 2.40
CA VAL A 4 11.90 21.20 1.37
C VAL A 4 13.20 21.65 2.03
N GLU A 5 13.12 22.49 3.08
CA GLU A 5 14.29 22.99 3.82
C GLU A 5 15.16 21.87 4.38
N LYS A 6 14.54 20.81 4.92
CA LYS A 6 15.25 19.65 5.48
C LYS A 6 15.53 18.54 4.47
N ASN A 7 15.11 18.72 3.22
CA ASN A 7 15.14 17.68 2.18
C ASN A 7 14.52 16.34 2.64
N LEU A 8 13.38 16.40 3.34
CA LEU A 8 12.65 15.23 3.83
C LEU A 8 11.38 15.02 3.01
N PRO A 9 10.97 13.77 2.76
CA PRO A 9 9.62 13.50 2.30
C PRO A 9 8.61 13.79 3.43
N PHE A 10 7.37 14.09 3.07
CA PHE A 10 6.24 14.08 3.97
C PHE A 10 5.10 13.28 3.35
N GLN A 11 4.37 12.56 4.20
CA GLN A 11 3.23 11.75 3.78
C GLN A 11 1.94 12.33 4.33
N ILE A 12 0.90 12.33 3.51
CA ILE A 12 -0.46 12.70 3.92
C ILE A 12 -1.47 11.78 3.23
N HIS A 13 -2.47 11.31 3.98
CA HIS A 13 -3.64 10.67 3.38
C HIS A 13 -4.47 11.73 2.67
N ALA A 14 -4.65 11.60 1.35
CA ALA A 14 -5.47 12.52 0.58
C ALA A 14 -6.19 11.80 -0.56
N ALA A 15 -7.36 12.32 -0.94
CA ALA A 15 -8.26 11.71 -1.90
C ALA A 15 -8.53 10.23 -1.57
N GLN A 16 -8.68 9.90 -0.29
CA GLN A 16 -8.86 8.52 0.18
C GLN A 16 -10.33 8.14 0.36
N SER A 17 -11.25 9.11 0.43
CA SER A 17 -12.69 8.83 0.57
C SER A 17 -13.57 9.81 -0.20
N VAL A 18 -14.77 9.35 -0.58
CA VAL A 18 -15.80 10.22 -1.15
C VAL A 18 -16.23 11.31 -0.16
N THR A 19 -16.31 10.98 1.14
CA THR A 19 -16.66 11.95 2.18
C THR A 19 -15.66 13.10 2.27
N GLU A 20 -14.36 12.80 2.22
CA GLU A 20 -13.31 13.81 2.13
C GLU A 20 -13.49 14.68 0.88
N PHE A 21 -13.68 14.05 -0.29
CA PHE A 21 -13.87 14.78 -1.55
C PHE A 21 -15.03 15.78 -1.47
N LEU A 22 -16.20 15.35 -0.97
CA LEU A 22 -17.38 16.21 -0.82
C LEU A 22 -17.14 17.35 0.17
N GLU A 23 -16.38 17.09 1.23
CA GLU A 23 -16.05 18.12 2.21
C GLU A 23 -15.06 19.15 1.64
N MET A 24 -14.07 18.72 0.84
CA MET A 24 -13.17 19.61 0.12
C MET A 24 -13.91 20.46 -0.91
N GLN A 25 -14.85 19.85 -1.65
CA GLN A 25 -15.75 20.58 -2.54
C GLN A 25 -16.54 21.64 -1.76
N ARG A 26 -17.16 21.28 -0.65
CA ARG A 26 -18.01 22.19 0.13
C ARG A 26 -17.23 23.37 0.70
N ARG A 27 -16.00 23.14 1.16
CA ARG A 27 -15.17 24.17 1.81
C ARG A 27 -14.39 25.04 0.84
N HIS A 28 -13.91 24.45 -0.26
CA HIS A 28 -12.91 25.08 -1.13
C HIS A 28 -13.32 25.11 -2.61
N GLY A 29 -14.39 24.41 -3.01
CA GLY A 29 -14.80 24.31 -4.42
C GLY A 29 -13.82 23.53 -5.29
N MET A 30 -12.92 22.76 -4.67
CA MET A 30 -11.82 22.03 -5.32
C MET A 30 -11.80 20.58 -4.89
N THR A 31 -11.18 19.72 -5.71
CA THR A 31 -10.81 18.36 -5.26
C THR A 31 -9.71 18.44 -4.19
N PRO A 32 -9.48 17.37 -3.39
CA PRO A 32 -8.36 17.34 -2.46
C PRO A 32 -7.01 17.66 -3.13
N ILE A 33 -6.75 17.11 -4.31
CA ILE A 33 -5.49 17.33 -5.04
C ILE A 33 -5.38 18.77 -5.57
N GLN A 34 -6.44 19.31 -6.17
CA GLN A 34 -6.46 20.70 -6.64
C GLN A 34 -6.26 21.69 -5.49
N TRP A 35 -6.84 21.41 -4.32
CA TRP A 35 -6.62 22.23 -3.14
C TRP A 35 -5.17 22.14 -2.65
N MET A 36 -4.60 20.93 -2.56
CA MET A 36 -3.20 20.75 -2.20
C MET A 36 -2.25 21.49 -3.16
N GLU A 37 -2.53 21.48 -4.46
CA GLU A 37 -1.79 22.27 -5.44
C GLU A 37 -1.91 23.77 -5.13
N SER A 38 -3.13 24.26 -4.88
CA SER A 38 -3.39 25.70 -4.64
C SER A 38 -2.65 26.28 -3.43
N ILE A 39 -2.28 25.44 -2.47
CA ILE A 39 -1.52 25.84 -1.27
C ILE A 39 -0.03 25.48 -1.37
N GLY A 40 0.44 24.96 -2.51
CA GLY A 40 1.83 24.55 -2.72
C GLY A 40 2.25 23.30 -1.93
N ALA A 41 1.30 22.42 -1.60
CA ALA A 41 1.58 21.18 -0.88
C ALA A 41 1.99 20.03 -1.82
N LEU A 42 1.65 20.07 -3.10
CA LEU A 42 2.16 19.08 -4.06
C LEU A 42 3.64 19.38 -4.40
N GLY A 43 4.37 18.34 -4.81
CA GLY A 43 5.81 18.44 -5.04
C GLY A 43 6.53 17.11 -4.86
N GLU A 44 7.80 17.04 -5.27
CA GLU A 44 8.65 15.85 -5.13
C GLU A 44 8.87 15.37 -3.67
N HIS A 45 8.53 16.19 -2.68
CA HIS A 45 8.59 15.84 -1.26
C HIS A 45 7.28 15.22 -0.75
N SER A 46 6.20 15.25 -1.54
CA SER A 46 4.88 14.82 -1.10
C SER A 46 4.59 13.38 -1.50
N ILE A 47 4.17 12.58 -0.51
CA ILE A 47 3.67 11.23 -0.68
C ILE A 47 2.17 11.23 -0.34
N ILE A 48 1.35 11.05 -1.37
CA ILE A 48 -0.10 10.98 -1.25
C ILE A 48 -0.48 9.54 -0.89
N GLY A 49 -0.88 9.35 0.36
CA GLY A 49 -1.48 8.11 0.83
C GLY A 49 -2.80 7.85 0.12
N HIS A 50 -2.82 6.75 -0.63
CA HIS A 50 -3.91 6.17 -1.41
C HIS A 50 -4.24 6.86 -2.73
N GLY A 51 -4.60 8.15 -2.73
CA GLY A 51 -4.92 8.87 -3.98
C GLY A 51 -6.03 8.20 -4.81
N ILE A 52 -7.09 7.68 -4.18
CA ILE A 52 -8.09 6.84 -4.85
C ILE A 52 -9.14 7.68 -5.59
N PHE A 53 -9.70 8.67 -4.92
CA PHE A 53 -10.82 9.49 -5.35
C PHE A 53 -10.35 10.80 -5.97
N LEU A 54 -9.63 10.67 -7.09
CA LEU A 54 -9.31 11.80 -7.96
C LEU A 54 -10.51 12.16 -8.84
N ASP A 55 -10.47 13.34 -9.46
CA ASP A 55 -11.53 13.86 -10.32
C ASP A 55 -11.97 12.95 -11.49
N HIS A 56 -11.13 12.01 -11.91
CA HIS A 56 -11.48 11.01 -12.92
C HIS A 56 -12.21 9.78 -12.36
N HIS A 57 -12.30 9.62 -11.03
CA HIS A 57 -12.93 8.48 -10.40
C HIS A 57 -14.44 8.50 -10.68
N PRO A 58 -15.04 7.39 -11.16
CA PRO A 58 -16.42 7.38 -11.65
C PRO A 58 -17.47 7.69 -10.57
N TRP A 59 -17.16 7.47 -9.30
CA TRP A 59 -18.08 7.75 -8.18
C TRP A 59 -18.24 9.24 -7.85
N LEU A 60 -17.36 10.12 -8.33
CA LEU A 60 -17.34 11.53 -7.91
C LEU A 60 -18.14 12.44 -8.85
N HIS A 61 -18.40 12.00 -10.09
CA HIS A 61 -19.07 12.80 -11.13
C HIS A 61 -18.55 14.25 -11.22
N TRP A 62 -17.23 14.44 -11.13
CA TRP A 62 -16.60 15.76 -11.19
C TRP A 62 -16.51 16.29 -12.62
N THR A 63 -16.45 17.61 -12.77
CA THR A 63 -16.48 18.28 -14.08
C THR A 63 -15.10 18.39 -14.75
N THR A 64 -14.01 18.15 -14.01
CA THR A 64 -12.62 18.29 -14.52
C THR A 64 -11.85 16.97 -14.47
N ARG A 65 -10.69 16.91 -15.14
CA ARG A 65 -9.79 15.74 -15.23
C ARG A 65 -8.31 16.19 -15.16
N LYS A 66 -7.99 16.96 -14.13
CA LYS A 66 -6.70 17.62 -13.89
C LYS A 66 -5.85 16.92 -12.84
N ASP A 67 -6.45 16.21 -11.89
CA ASP A 67 -5.74 15.73 -10.69
C ASP A 67 -4.52 14.85 -11.02
N LEU A 68 -4.63 13.96 -12.02
CA LEU A 68 -3.49 13.14 -12.47
C LEU A 68 -2.34 13.98 -13.03
N GLY A 69 -2.66 15.01 -13.83
CA GLY A 69 -1.66 15.93 -14.38
C GLY A 69 -0.96 16.72 -13.28
N LEU A 70 -1.72 17.23 -12.30
CA LEU A 70 -1.15 17.96 -11.15
C LEU A 70 -0.19 17.10 -10.32
N LEU A 71 -0.52 15.82 -10.12
CA LEU A 71 0.37 14.89 -9.43
C LEU A 71 1.65 14.61 -10.23
N ALA A 72 1.53 14.45 -11.55
CA ALA A 72 2.67 14.19 -12.42
C ALA A 72 3.58 15.42 -12.54
N ASP A 73 3.01 16.59 -12.82
CA ASP A 73 3.73 17.84 -13.05
C ASP A 73 4.48 18.30 -11.79
N SER A 74 3.90 18.07 -10.61
CA SER A 74 4.53 18.41 -9.34
C SER A 74 5.61 17.41 -8.90
N GLY A 75 5.64 16.21 -9.49
CA GLY A 75 6.53 15.12 -9.07
C GLY A 75 6.08 14.41 -7.78
N SER A 76 4.85 14.65 -7.32
CA SER A 76 4.25 13.92 -6.20
C SER A 76 4.25 12.41 -6.44
N THR A 77 4.38 11.65 -5.36
CA THR A 77 4.23 10.19 -5.38
C THR A 77 2.87 9.79 -4.81
N VAL A 78 2.22 8.78 -5.40
CA VAL A 78 1.06 8.11 -4.79
C VAL A 78 1.50 6.78 -4.19
N ALA A 79 1.28 6.61 -2.89
CA ALA A 79 1.49 5.33 -2.19
C ALA A 79 0.16 4.56 -2.14
N HIS A 80 0.02 3.60 -3.07
CA HIS A 80 -1.21 2.83 -3.22
C HIS A 80 -1.23 1.60 -2.29
N CYS A 81 -2.32 1.46 -1.53
CA CYS A 81 -2.51 0.35 -0.58
C CYS A 81 -3.82 -0.39 -0.89
N PRO A 82 -3.86 -1.31 -1.88
CA PRO A 82 -5.11 -1.90 -2.34
C PRO A 82 -5.88 -2.70 -1.29
N THR A 83 -5.22 -3.52 -0.46
CA THR A 83 -5.95 -4.50 0.39
C THR A 83 -6.87 -3.83 1.40
N VAL A 84 -6.43 -2.76 2.06
CA VAL A 84 -7.25 -2.08 3.08
C VAL A 84 -8.52 -1.44 2.50
N PHE A 85 -8.48 -1.01 1.24
CA PHE A 85 -9.65 -0.48 0.54
C PHE A 85 -10.51 -1.57 -0.08
N ALA A 86 -9.88 -2.61 -0.65
CA ALA A 86 -10.61 -3.70 -1.29
C ALA A 86 -11.50 -4.46 -0.29
N ARG A 87 -11.09 -4.62 0.97
CA ARG A 87 -11.94 -5.16 2.05
C ARG A 87 -13.24 -4.38 2.26
N ARG A 88 -13.28 -3.12 1.85
CA ARG A 88 -14.44 -2.22 1.93
C ARG A 88 -15.14 -2.03 0.58
N GLY A 89 -14.77 -2.82 -0.44
CA GLY A 89 -15.31 -2.68 -1.81
C GLY A 89 -14.80 -1.45 -2.56
N ILE A 90 -13.68 -0.85 -2.11
CA ILE A 90 -13.10 0.35 -2.70
C ILE A 90 -11.81 -0.01 -3.42
N THR A 91 -11.58 0.53 -4.60
CA THR A 91 -10.36 0.32 -5.39
C THR A 91 -9.99 1.59 -6.14
N LEU A 92 -8.73 1.70 -6.55
CA LEU A 92 -8.29 2.70 -7.51
C LEU A 92 -8.96 2.45 -8.87
N ARG A 93 -9.38 3.50 -9.60
CA ARG A 93 -10.03 3.32 -10.91
C ARG A 93 -9.09 2.72 -11.97
N THR A 94 -7.82 3.09 -11.95
CA THR A 94 -6.79 2.56 -12.85
C THR A 94 -5.46 2.78 -12.16
N PHE A 95 -4.59 1.78 -12.15
CA PHE A 95 -3.21 1.97 -11.68
C PHE A 95 -2.33 2.37 -12.87
N GLY A 96 -2.54 1.74 -14.02
CA GLY A 96 -1.85 2.08 -15.26
C GLY A 96 -2.05 3.52 -15.72
N GLY A 97 -3.22 4.10 -15.47
CA GLY A 97 -3.52 5.49 -15.85
C GLY A 97 -2.63 6.49 -15.11
N TYR A 98 -2.25 6.20 -13.86
CA TYR A 98 -1.33 7.04 -13.08
C TYR A 98 0.07 6.96 -13.68
N LEU A 99 0.53 5.74 -13.98
CA LEU A 99 1.83 5.52 -14.62
C LEU A 99 1.91 6.21 -16.00
N ARG A 100 0.88 6.05 -16.84
CA ARG A 100 0.79 6.69 -18.16
C ARG A 100 0.75 8.22 -18.07
N ALA A 101 0.18 8.77 -17.01
CA ALA A 101 0.20 10.20 -16.75
C ALA A 101 1.56 10.70 -16.24
N GLY A 102 2.49 9.82 -15.88
CA GLY A 102 3.81 10.18 -15.36
C GLY A 102 3.89 10.27 -13.83
N VAL A 103 2.82 9.91 -13.12
CA VAL A 103 2.81 9.89 -11.64
C VAL A 103 3.74 8.79 -11.14
N ASN A 104 4.60 9.11 -10.18
CA ASN A 104 5.38 8.07 -9.48
C ASN A 104 4.43 7.26 -8.60
N MET A 105 4.42 5.94 -8.77
CA MET A 105 3.59 5.04 -7.97
C MET A 105 4.47 4.22 -7.03
N GLY A 106 4.12 4.23 -5.75
CA GLY A 106 4.61 3.30 -4.74
C GLY A 106 3.50 2.36 -4.26
N ILE A 107 3.90 1.29 -3.57
CA ILE A 107 2.96 0.34 -2.94
C ILE A 107 3.18 0.37 -1.42
N GLY A 108 2.09 0.34 -0.65
CA GLY A 108 2.11 0.23 0.81
C GLY A 108 1.05 -0.74 1.32
N THR A 109 1.19 -1.20 2.55
CA THR A 109 0.21 -2.09 3.21
C THR A 109 -0.84 -1.34 4.03
N ASP A 110 -0.64 -0.04 4.25
CA ASP A 110 -1.34 0.72 5.29
C ASP A 110 -1.15 0.08 6.68
N THR A 111 -2.20 -0.46 7.30
CA THR A 111 -2.19 -0.89 8.71
C THR A 111 -2.06 -2.40 8.93
N TYR A 112 -2.87 -3.23 8.27
CA TYR A 112 -2.84 -4.70 8.39
C TYR A 112 -3.64 -5.33 7.24
N PRO A 113 -3.19 -6.43 6.60
CA PRO A 113 -2.03 -7.26 6.94
C PRO A 113 -0.69 -6.70 6.42
N HIS A 114 0.42 -7.04 7.09
CA HIS A 114 1.78 -6.69 6.67
C HIS A 114 2.35 -7.70 5.66
N ASN A 115 1.65 -7.95 4.54
CA ASN A 115 2.13 -8.86 3.50
C ASN A 115 2.31 -8.13 2.17
N PHE A 116 3.55 -7.75 1.86
CA PHE A 116 3.87 -6.94 0.70
C PHE A 116 3.76 -7.70 -0.64
N LEU A 117 3.97 -9.03 -0.63
CA LEU A 117 3.76 -9.86 -1.82
C LEU A 117 2.27 -9.92 -2.19
N GLU A 118 1.40 -10.02 -1.18
CA GLU A 118 -0.05 -9.96 -1.39
C GLU A 118 -0.48 -8.58 -1.90
N GLU A 119 0.07 -7.49 -1.37
CA GLU A 119 -0.22 -6.14 -1.91
C GLU A 119 0.11 -6.04 -3.40
N MET A 120 1.30 -6.50 -3.83
CA MET A 120 1.66 -6.52 -5.25
C MET A 120 0.67 -7.34 -6.09
N ARG A 121 0.27 -8.52 -5.59
CA ARG A 121 -0.73 -9.37 -6.25
C ARG A 121 -2.07 -8.65 -6.39
N CYS A 122 -2.54 -8.00 -5.32
CA CYS A 122 -3.75 -7.21 -5.29
C CYS A 122 -3.70 -6.04 -6.28
N VAL A 123 -2.60 -5.28 -6.34
CA VAL A 123 -2.43 -4.22 -7.36
C VAL A 123 -2.61 -4.80 -8.76
N ALA A 124 -1.90 -5.88 -9.06
CA ALA A 124 -1.90 -6.48 -10.39
C ALA A 124 -3.29 -7.01 -10.81
N MET A 125 -4.02 -7.62 -9.88
CA MET A 125 -5.35 -8.17 -10.13
C MET A 125 -6.40 -7.07 -10.23
N TYR A 126 -6.45 -6.15 -9.26
CA TYR A 126 -7.49 -5.13 -9.20
C TYR A 126 -7.35 -4.11 -10.33
N ALA A 127 -6.13 -3.74 -10.71
CA ALA A 127 -5.92 -2.86 -11.87
C ALA A 127 -6.54 -3.44 -13.15
N ARG A 128 -6.42 -4.76 -13.37
CA ARG A 128 -6.99 -5.43 -14.55
C ARG A 128 -8.49 -5.63 -14.46
N VAL A 129 -9.00 -5.99 -13.28
CA VAL A 129 -10.44 -6.18 -13.06
C VAL A 129 -11.18 -4.86 -13.23
N ILE A 130 -10.71 -3.79 -12.60
CA ILE A 130 -11.37 -2.48 -12.62
C ILE A 130 -11.09 -1.72 -13.92
N GLY A 131 -9.89 -1.88 -14.47
CA GLY A 131 -9.52 -1.35 -15.78
C GLY A 131 -10.11 -2.14 -16.95
N GLU A 132 -10.79 -3.26 -16.68
CA GLU A 132 -11.42 -4.14 -17.68
C GLU A 132 -10.48 -4.57 -18.82
N SER A 133 -9.17 -4.62 -18.52
CA SER A 133 -8.15 -4.90 -19.51
C SER A 133 -6.92 -5.50 -18.85
N VAL A 134 -6.40 -6.56 -19.45
CA VAL A 134 -5.10 -7.14 -19.05
C VAL A 134 -3.94 -6.16 -19.28
N ASP A 135 -4.14 -5.20 -20.19
CA ASP A 135 -3.19 -4.18 -20.60
C ASP A 135 -3.28 -2.89 -19.77
N ASP A 136 -4.07 -2.85 -18.68
CA ASP A 136 -4.03 -1.68 -17.78
C ASP A 136 -2.60 -1.46 -17.26
N LEU A 137 -1.91 -2.54 -16.87
CA LEU A 137 -0.50 -2.51 -16.46
C LEU A 137 0.26 -3.78 -16.84
N ASN A 138 1.58 -3.65 -16.92
CA ASN A 138 2.51 -4.78 -17.01
C ASN A 138 2.93 -5.23 -15.61
N THR A 139 3.27 -6.52 -15.46
CA THR A 139 3.78 -7.04 -14.18
C THR A 139 5.08 -6.33 -13.73
N SER A 140 5.90 -5.87 -14.67
CA SER A 140 7.07 -5.03 -14.39
C SER A 140 6.70 -3.73 -13.70
N ASP A 141 5.55 -3.14 -14.03
CA ASP A 141 5.12 -1.86 -13.45
C ASP A 141 4.83 -2.02 -11.95
N VAL A 142 4.23 -3.14 -11.56
CA VAL A 142 3.98 -3.50 -10.15
C VAL A 142 5.29 -3.71 -9.41
N PHE A 143 6.22 -4.47 -10.00
CA PHE A 143 7.53 -4.72 -9.39
C PHE A 143 8.34 -3.43 -9.23
N ASN A 144 8.30 -2.56 -10.24
CA ASN A 144 8.98 -1.26 -10.20
C ASN A 144 8.35 -0.34 -9.15
N ALA A 145 7.02 -0.29 -9.04
CA ALA A 145 6.34 0.48 -8.01
C ALA A 145 6.66 -0.02 -6.59
N ALA A 146 6.78 -1.34 -6.43
CA ALA A 146 7.16 -2.01 -5.18
C ALA A 146 8.62 -1.75 -4.76
N THR A 147 9.49 -1.33 -5.68
CA THR A 147 10.94 -1.17 -5.45
C THR A 147 11.38 0.26 -5.74
N MET A 148 11.76 0.57 -6.98
CA MET A 148 12.22 1.90 -7.42
C MET A 148 11.19 3.02 -7.16
N GLY A 149 9.89 2.72 -7.28
CA GLY A 149 8.81 3.68 -7.00
C GLY A 149 8.80 4.12 -5.54
N GLY A 150 8.96 3.17 -4.61
CA GLY A 150 9.13 3.44 -3.18
C GLY A 150 10.43 4.16 -2.86
N ALA A 151 11.54 3.75 -3.48
CA ALA A 151 12.84 4.42 -3.34
C ALA A 151 12.77 5.90 -3.74
N LYS A 152 12.13 6.19 -4.89
CA LYS A 152 11.85 7.55 -5.35
C LYS A 152 10.94 8.32 -4.39
N ALA A 153 9.89 7.67 -3.86
CA ALA A 153 8.98 8.27 -2.87
C ALA A 153 9.74 8.76 -1.63
N LEU A 154 10.64 7.91 -1.12
CA LEU A 154 11.44 8.18 0.07
C LEU A 154 12.67 9.05 -0.21
N ARG A 155 12.87 9.46 -1.47
CA ARG A 155 14.03 10.24 -1.92
C ARG A 155 15.37 9.55 -1.58
N GLN A 156 15.42 8.23 -1.71
CA GLN A 156 16.61 7.41 -1.52
C GLN A 156 17.06 6.83 -2.87
N PRO A 157 17.94 7.53 -3.61
CA PRO A 157 18.32 7.12 -4.96
C PRO A 157 19.29 5.92 -4.98
N ASP A 158 19.83 5.53 -3.83
CA ASP A 158 20.79 4.44 -3.64
C ASP A 158 20.14 3.11 -3.21
N ILE A 159 18.80 3.00 -3.28
CA ILE A 159 18.05 1.76 -3.00
C ILE A 159 17.04 1.44 -4.11
N GLY A 160 16.37 0.28 -4.01
CA GLY A 160 15.31 -0.13 -4.94
C GLY A 160 15.80 -0.74 -6.25
N GLY A 161 17.12 -0.81 -6.46
CA GLY A 161 17.75 -1.46 -7.61
C GLY A 161 19.05 -2.18 -7.22
N ILE A 162 19.58 -2.99 -8.13
CA ILE A 162 20.86 -3.70 -7.95
C ILE A 162 21.87 -3.12 -8.94
N ALA A 163 22.75 -2.26 -8.43
CA ALA A 163 23.83 -1.64 -9.20
C ALA A 163 25.01 -1.27 -8.29
N PRO A 164 26.24 -1.14 -8.83
CA PRO A 164 27.36 -0.59 -8.07
C PRO A 164 27.02 0.78 -7.46
N GLY A 165 27.32 0.97 -6.18
CA GLY A 165 27.02 2.19 -5.44
C GLY A 165 25.67 2.19 -4.70
N PHE A 166 24.80 1.21 -4.96
CA PHE A 166 23.53 1.05 -4.23
C PHE A 166 23.77 0.28 -2.92
N LYS A 167 22.92 0.51 -1.92
CA LYS A 167 22.88 -0.30 -0.70
C LYS A 167 22.53 -1.74 -1.04
N ALA A 168 23.08 -2.68 -0.27
CA ALA A 168 22.78 -4.10 -0.41
C ALA A 168 21.45 -4.47 0.28
N ASP A 169 20.36 -3.85 -0.19
CA ASP A 169 18.98 -4.15 0.19
C ASP A 169 18.44 -5.22 -0.74
N ILE A 170 18.54 -6.49 -0.33
CA ILE A 170 18.35 -7.65 -1.22
C ILE A 170 17.40 -8.65 -0.57
N VAL A 171 16.43 -9.12 -1.36
CA VAL A 171 15.53 -10.23 -1.00
C VAL A 171 15.85 -11.43 -1.90
N LEU A 172 16.18 -12.56 -1.30
CA LEU A 172 16.40 -13.82 -2.00
C LEU A 172 15.18 -14.73 -1.88
N LEU A 173 14.72 -15.24 -3.02
CA LEU A 173 13.57 -16.13 -3.12
C LEU A 173 14.02 -17.54 -3.52
N ASP A 174 13.45 -18.56 -2.88
CA ASP A 174 13.63 -19.95 -3.32
C ASP A 174 12.83 -20.22 -4.60
N ALA A 175 13.52 -20.07 -5.72
CA ALA A 175 13.02 -20.36 -7.07
C ALA A 175 12.55 -21.81 -7.27
N LYS A 176 12.94 -22.73 -6.39
CA LYS A 176 12.57 -24.16 -6.44
C LYS A 176 11.48 -24.53 -5.44
N HIS A 177 10.97 -23.55 -4.70
CA HIS A 177 9.93 -23.79 -3.71
C HIS A 177 8.74 -24.50 -4.39
N PRO A 178 8.23 -25.65 -3.89
CA PRO A 178 7.26 -26.48 -4.60
C PRO A 178 5.99 -25.75 -5.04
N ALA A 179 5.53 -24.78 -4.25
CA ALA A 179 4.36 -23.97 -4.58
C ALA A 179 4.56 -22.96 -5.72
N MET A 180 5.80 -22.76 -6.19
CA MET A 180 6.14 -21.86 -7.29
C MET A 180 6.52 -22.58 -8.58
N MET A 181 6.45 -23.92 -8.60
CA MET A 181 6.81 -24.72 -9.77
C MET A 181 5.61 -24.94 -10.71
N PRO A 182 5.82 -24.95 -12.04
CA PRO A 182 7.08 -24.70 -12.74
C PRO A 182 7.44 -23.21 -12.84
N LEU A 183 8.73 -22.89 -12.70
CA LEU A 183 9.25 -21.54 -12.87
C LEU A 183 9.63 -21.26 -14.33
N ARG A 184 8.93 -20.33 -14.98
CA ARG A 184 9.27 -19.83 -16.33
C ARG A 184 9.71 -18.37 -16.34
N GLU A 185 8.98 -17.51 -15.64
CA GLU A 185 9.25 -16.07 -15.61
C GLU A 185 9.26 -15.62 -14.13
N PRO A 186 10.43 -15.30 -13.56
CA PRO A 186 10.58 -15.05 -12.14
C PRO A 186 9.73 -13.91 -11.57
N VAL A 187 9.53 -12.81 -12.31
CA VAL A 187 8.81 -11.65 -11.78
C VAL A 187 7.30 -11.93 -11.70
N ARG A 188 6.72 -12.58 -12.72
CA ARG A 188 5.34 -13.08 -12.69
C ARG A 188 5.16 -14.16 -11.65
N SER A 189 6.10 -15.08 -11.50
CA SER A 189 6.05 -16.09 -10.43
C SER A 189 6.08 -15.42 -9.05
N LEU A 190 6.90 -14.38 -8.85
CA LEU A 190 6.93 -13.59 -7.62
C LEU A 190 5.57 -12.91 -7.35
N VAL A 191 5.06 -12.15 -8.32
CA VAL A 191 3.84 -11.34 -8.13
C VAL A 191 2.58 -12.21 -8.01
N TYR A 192 2.42 -13.22 -8.85
CA TYR A 192 1.17 -13.99 -8.91
C TYR A 192 1.18 -15.24 -8.05
N VAL A 193 2.34 -15.85 -7.77
CA VAL A 193 2.40 -17.21 -7.20
C VAL A 193 3.11 -17.26 -5.84
N ALA A 194 4.16 -16.47 -5.64
CA ALA A 194 4.97 -16.56 -4.44
C ALA A 194 4.16 -16.25 -3.16
N GLY A 195 4.36 -17.07 -2.14
CA GLY A 195 4.00 -16.72 -0.77
C GLY A 195 5.22 -16.15 -0.04
N ASP A 196 4.98 -15.55 1.12
CA ASP A 196 6.01 -15.15 2.09
C ASP A 196 7.00 -16.28 2.40
N ARG A 197 6.52 -17.53 2.50
CA ARG A 197 7.33 -18.75 2.68
C ARG A 197 8.40 -19.00 1.60
N ALA A 198 8.30 -18.35 0.44
CA ALA A 198 9.31 -18.47 -0.59
C ALA A 198 10.50 -17.50 -0.38
N VAL A 199 10.37 -16.52 0.53
CA VAL A 199 11.47 -15.62 0.91
C VAL A 199 12.42 -16.38 1.83
N ASN A 200 13.66 -16.58 1.37
CA ASN A 200 14.66 -17.34 2.12
C ASN A 200 15.60 -16.44 2.93
N ASP A 201 16.16 -15.41 2.31
CA ASP A 201 17.10 -14.49 2.96
C ASP A 201 16.77 -13.05 2.61
N VAL A 202 17.03 -12.15 3.57
CA VAL A 202 16.86 -10.71 3.40
C VAL A 202 18.06 -9.99 3.97
N PHE A 203 18.60 -9.05 3.20
CA PHE A 203 19.70 -8.17 3.57
C PHE A 203 19.22 -6.73 3.57
N VAL A 204 19.62 -5.96 4.58
CA VAL A 204 19.40 -4.52 4.70
C VAL A 204 20.76 -3.85 4.90
N ASP A 205 21.15 -3.02 3.95
CA ASP A 205 22.48 -2.41 3.85
C ASP A 205 23.61 -3.45 4.04
N GLY A 206 23.42 -4.64 3.42
CA GLY A 206 24.36 -5.76 3.50
C GLY A 206 24.27 -6.60 4.78
N ASN A 207 23.47 -6.20 5.76
CA ASN A 207 23.27 -6.97 7.00
C ASN A 207 22.15 -7.98 6.82
N GLN A 208 22.43 -9.26 7.02
CA GLN A 208 21.41 -10.31 6.93
C GLN A 208 20.43 -10.19 8.12
N VAL A 209 19.15 -9.94 7.82
CA VAL A 209 18.07 -9.82 8.82
C VAL A 209 17.07 -10.97 8.77
N VAL A 210 17.06 -11.72 7.67
CA VAL A 210 16.35 -13.01 7.53
C VAL A 210 17.31 -14.03 6.97
N LYS A 211 17.31 -15.23 7.55
CA LYS A 211 18.10 -16.37 7.10
C LYS A 211 17.29 -17.66 7.13
N ASP A 212 17.32 -18.43 6.05
CA ASP A 212 16.57 -19.68 5.91
C ASP A 212 15.08 -19.55 6.31
N GLY A 213 14.46 -18.44 5.91
CA GLY A 213 13.06 -18.09 6.20
C GLY A 213 12.80 -17.61 7.64
N LYS A 214 13.84 -17.42 8.47
CA LYS A 214 13.71 -16.99 9.87
C LYS A 214 14.22 -15.58 10.09
N CYS A 215 13.41 -14.73 10.73
CA CYS A 215 13.81 -13.39 11.14
C CYS A 215 14.86 -13.47 12.25
N LEU A 216 15.97 -12.73 12.08
CA LEU A 216 17.10 -12.71 13.02
C LEU A 216 17.02 -11.56 14.03
N THR A 217 16.18 -10.57 13.76
CA THR A 217 16.13 -9.30 14.51
C THR A 217 14.91 -9.19 15.43
N ILE A 218 13.95 -10.09 15.31
CA ILE A 218 12.70 -10.10 16.08
C ILE A 218 12.42 -11.52 16.56
N ASP A 219 12.19 -11.69 17.86
CA ASP A 219 11.58 -12.91 18.40
C ASP A 219 10.09 -12.92 18.04
N LEU A 220 9.75 -13.62 16.97
CA LEU A 220 8.38 -13.67 16.45
C LEU A 220 7.41 -14.32 17.43
N GLN A 221 7.86 -15.29 18.25
CA GLN A 221 7.00 -15.96 19.22
C GLN A 221 6.64 -14.98 20.34
N ALA A 222 7.66 -14.35 20.95
CA ALA A 222 7.44 -13.36 22.00
C ALA A 222 6.62 -12.15 21.50
N ALA A 223 6.88 -11.68 20.27
CA ALA A 223 6.10 -10.59 19.66
C ALA A 223 4.63 -10.98 19.45
N SER A 224 4.36 -12.23 19.04
CA SER A 224 3.00 -12.74 18.83
C SER A 224 2.23 -12.87 20.14
N GLU A 225 2.88 -13.35 21.19
CA GLU A 225 2.30 -13.42 22.54
C GLU A 225 1.97 -12.02 23.08
N ALA A 226 2.90 -11.08 22.95
CA ALA A 226 2.68 -9.69 23.36
C ALA A 226 1.52 -9.03 22.60
N LEU A 227 1.37 -9.33 21.30
CA LEU A 227 0.24 -8.86 20.49
C LEU A 227 -1.09 -9.47 20.96
N GLN A 228 -1.11 -10.77 21.28
CA GLN A 228 -2.29 -11.44 21.80
C GLN A 228 -2.73 -10.83 23.14
N GLU A 229 -1.80 -10.57 24.05
CA GLU A 229 -2.11 -9.90 25.31
C GLU A 229 -2.61 -8.47 25.10
N ALA A 230 -1.99 -7.72 24.18
CA ALA A 230 -2.41 -6.36 23.84
C ALA A 230 -3.85 -6.35 23.32
N GLN A 231 -4.21 -7.29 22.45
CA GLN A 231 -5.58 -7.47 21.97
C GLN A 231 -6.54 -7.72 23.15
N GLN A 232 -6.21 -8.64 24.06
CA GLN A 232 -7.06 -8.93 25.24
C GLN A 232 -7.24 -7.70 26.13
N ARG A 233 -6.20 -6.87 26.30
CA ARG A 233 -6.30 -5.59 27.03
C ARG A 233 -7.19 -4.58 26.30
N SER A 234 -7.08 -4.49 24.96
CA SER A 234 -7.90 -3.59 24.15
C SER A 234 -9.38 -3.98 24.17
N LEU A 235 -9.70 -5.27 24.03
CA LEU A 235 -11.07 -5.78 24.07
C LEU A 235 -11.80 -5.40 25.37
N LYS A 236 -11.12 -5.48 26.52
CA LYS A 236 -11.68 -5.09 27.84
C LYS A 236 -12.03 -3.59 27.95
N LYS A 237 -11.50 -2.75 27.06
CA LYS A 237 -11.73 -1.30 27.06
C LYS A 237 -12.78 -0.86 26.04
N VAL A 238 -13.18 -1.73 25.11
CA VAL A 238 -14.05 -1.36 23.97
C VAL A 238 -15.34 -0.68 24.41
N SER A 239 -16.10 -1.26 25.35
CA SER A 239 -17.35 -0.67 25.83
C SER A 239 -17.20 0.67 26.55
N LYS A 240 -16.00 0.99 27.04
CA LYS A 240 -15.71 2.30 27.65
C LYS A 240 -15.34 3.36 26.60
N LEU A 241 -14.89 2.93 25.43
CA LEU A 241 -14.45 3.80 24.33
C LEU A 241 -15.52 3.97 23.25
N ASP A 242 -16.44 3.01 23.10
CA ASP A 242 -17.58 3.12 22.22
C ASP A 242 -18.58 4.15 22.77
N TRP A 243 -18.98 5.10 21.93
CA TRP A 243 -19.92 6.17 22.31
C TRP A 243 -21.29 5.64 22.74
N ASN A 244 -21.67 4.44 22.28
CA ASN A 244 -22.93 3.77 22.60
C ASN A 244 -22.75 2.63 23.62
N GLY A 245 -21.57 2.52 24.24
CA GLY A 245 -21.28 1.53 25.28
C GLY A 245 -21.26 0.06 24.83
N ARG A 246 -21.25 -0.21 23.52
CA ARG A 246 -21.34 -1.57 22.98
C ARG A 246 -20.09 -2.40 23.31
N SER A 247 -20.29 -3.69 23.52
CA SER A 247 -19.21 -4.66 23.68
C SER A 247 -18.45 -4.89 22.37
N ALA A 248 -17.28 -5.52 22.47
CA ALA A 248 -16.49 -5.91 21.29
C ALA A 248 -17.25 -6.87 20.38
N ASP A 249 -17.99 -7.83 20.96
CA ASP A 249 -18.75 -8.83 20.20
C ASP A 249 -19.96 -8.22 19.48
N GLU A 250 -20.53 -7.13 20.00
CA GLU A 250 -21.60 -6.39 19.31
C GLU A 250 -21.05 -5.55 18.15
N LEU A 251 -19.85 -4.98 18.29
CA LEU A 251 -19.21 -4.17 17.25
C LEU A 251 -18.60 -5.01 16.13
N ALA A 252 -17.97 -6.13 16.50
CA ALA A 252 -17.23 -7.01 15.61
C ALA A 252 -17.55 -8.48 15.99
N PRO A 253 -18.77 -8.96 15.67
CA PRO A 253 -19.17 -10.31 16.00
C PRO A 253 -18.27 -11.34 15.34
N MET A 254 -18.10 -12.48 16.00
CA MET A 254 -17.42 -13.64 15.42
C MET A 254 -18.08 -14.07 14.11
N ALA A 255 -17.28 -14.42 13.11
CA ALA A 255 -17.78 -14.84 11.79
C ALA A 255 -18.70 -16.07 11.87
N TYR A 256 -18.46 -16.94 12.86
CA TYR A 256 -19.30 -18.06 13.20
C TYR A 256 -19.70 -17.99 14.66
N ARG A 257 -20.90 -18.49 14.97
CA ARG A 257 -21.35 -18.65 16.34
C ARG A 257 -20.52 -19.75 17.02
N THR A 258 -20.05 -19.47 18.23
CA THR A 258 -19.48 -20.50 19.10
C THR A 258 -20.56 -21.49 19.52
N VAL A 259 -20.32 -22.77 19.24
CA VAL A 259 -21.18 -23.89 19.66
C VAL A 259 -20.37 -24.85 20.52
N ASP A 260 -20.98 -25.43 21.54
CA ASP A 260 -20.28 -26.35 22.45
C ASP A 260 -19.87 -27.66 21.76
N ARG A 261 -20.52 -28.00 20.63
CA ARG A 261 -20.24 -29.19 19.80
C ARG A 261 -20.55 -28.87 18.34
N LEU A 262 -19.67 -29.32 17.43
CA LEU A 262 -19.95 -29.34 16.00
C LEU A 262 -20.92 -30.51 15.74
N ASN A 263 -22.09 -30.22 15.15
CA ASN A 263 -23.02 -31.25 14.67
C ASN A 263 -22.58 -31.77 13.31
#